data_AF-A0A3M6XDP1-F1
#
_entry.id   AF-A0A3M6XDP1-F1
#
_cell.length_a   1.000
_cell.length_b   1.000
_cell.length_c   1.000
_cell.angle_alpha   90.00
_cell.angle_beta   90.00
_cell.angle_gamma   90.00
#
_symmetry.space_group_name_H-M   'P 1'
#
loop_
_entity.id
_entity.type
_entity.pdbx_description
1 polymer ?
#
loop_
_entity_poly.entity_id
_entity_poly.type
_entity_poly.pdbx_seq_one_letter_code
_entity_poly.pdbx_strand_id
1 'polypeptide(L)'
;MLKDDFPDVRLNIISKLERVNEVIGIELLSQSLLPAIVQLAEDKNWRVRLAIIQHIPLLAAQLGVKFFDEKLASLCMSWLGDTVFSIREASTQNLRRLTEVFGVEWAERDGGILSRVGGMAEHPNYLYRMTTCFAVSTLSPALTLPVFARSVLPILHRLVEDPIPNIRFNVAKSYAVLIDIFKRLPDETTTLSQLESTSPPPSTQGTAKGEELVRGEIMPPLEKLGQDEDVDVRFFATTAAKSWTDHQAQAQGQGNAMET
;
A
#
# COMPACT_ATOMS: atom_id res chain seq x y z
N MET A 1 -14.98 -12.73 -29.33
CA MET A 1 -13.67 -12.40 -28.74
C MET A 1 -13.79 -11.80 -27.34
N LEU A 2 -14.53 -10.72 -27.10
CA LEU A 2 -14.75 -10.21 -25.73
C LEU A 2 -15.77 -11.00 -24.90
N LYS A 3 -16.67 -11.69 -25.58
CA LYS A 3 -17.66 -12.63 -25.00
C LYS A 3 -17.21 -14.10 -25.12
N ASP A 4 -15.91 -14.34 -25.30
CA ASP A 4 -15.36 -15.68 -25.48
C ASP A 4 -15.36 -16.45 -24.16
N ASP A 5 -15.68 -17.74 -24.13
CA ASP A 5 -15.81 -18.50 -22.89
C ASP A 5 -14.47 -18.73 -22.16
N PHE A 6 -13.34 -18.54 -22.85
CA PHE A 6 -12.01 -18.75 -22.28
C PHE A 6 -11.43 -17.46 -21.67
N PRO A 7 -11.14 -17.42 -20.35
CA PRO A 7 -10.56 -16.25 -19.69
C PRO A 7 -9.25 -15.76 -20.33
N ASP A 8 -8.42 -16.68 -20.84
CA ASP A 8 -7.13 -16.37 -21.45
C ASP A 8 -7.27 -15.54 -22.75
N VAL A 9 -8.34 -15.76 -23.51
CA VAL A 9 -8.63 -14.98 -24.72
C VAL A 9 -9.02 -13.56 -24.33
N ARG A 10 -9.78 -13.39 -23.23
CA ARG A 10 -10.17 -12.07 -22.73
C ARG A 10 -8.98 -11.31 -22.14
N LEU A 11 -8.10 -11.99 -21.40
CA LEU A 11 -6.86 -11.42 -20.86
C LEU A 11 -5.89 -10.96 -21.97
N ASN A 12 -5.80 -11.74 -23.05
CA ASN A 12 -5.00 -11.36 -24.23
C ASN A 12 -5.52 -10.12 -24.97
N ILE A 13 -6.82 -9.79 -24.82
CA ILE A 13 -7.36 -8.54 -25.35
C ILE A 13 -7.01 -7.39 -24.41
N ILE A 14 -7.09 -7.62 -23.09
CA ILE A 14 -6.71 -6.62 -22.09
C ILE A 14 -5.24 -6.22 -22.22
N SER A 15 -4.33 -7.16 -22.48
CA SER A 15 -2.91 -6.86 -22.69
C SER A 15 -2.60 -6.11 -23.99
N LYS A 16 -3.54 -6.06 -24.94
CA LYS A 16 -3.40 -5.35 -26.22
C LYS A 16 -4.21 -4.06 -26.30
N LEU A 17 -4.75 -3.61 -25.17
CA LEU A 17 -5.67 -2.48 -25.09
C LEU A 17 -5.08 -1.14 -25.54
N GLU A 18 -3.78 -0.95 -25.38
CA GLU A 18 -3.09 0.28 -25.78
C GLU A 18 -3.31 0.61 -27.26
N ARG A 19 -3.10 -0.37 -28.15
CA ARG A 19 -3.31 -0.24 -29.60
C ARG A 19 -4.79 -0.07 -29.98
N VAL A 20 -5.70 -0.53 -29.13
CA VAL A 20 -7.16 -0.40 -29.35
C VAL A 20 -7.63 0.99 -28.94
N ASN A 21 -7.08 1.55 -27.87
CA ASN A 21 -7.42 2.87 -27.35
C ASN A 21 -7.06 3.99 -28.35
N GLU A 22 -5.91 3.88 -29.02
CA GLU A 22 -5.46 4.82 -30.06
C GLU A 22 -6.40 4.92 -31.28
N VAL A 23 -7.14 3.85 -31.57
CA VAL A 23 -7.94 3.72 -32.79
C VAL A 23 -9.42 4.00 -32.53
N ILE A 24 -9.93 3.67 -31.34
CA ILE A 24 -11.37 3.61 -31.05
C ILE A 24 -11.84 4.74 -30.11
N GLY A 25 -10.94 5.32 -29.31
CA GLY A 25 -11.28 6.32 -28.30
C GLY A 25 -11.90 5.71 -27.03
N ILE A 26 -11.69 6.39 -25.90
CA ILE A 26 -12.02 5.92 -24.54
C ILE A 26 -13.52 5.62 -24.37
N GLU A 27 -14.40 6.35 -25.04
CA GLU A 27 -15.85 6.25 -24.85
C GLU A 27 -16.43 4.93 -25.37
N LEU A 28 -16.10 4.53 -26.60
CA LEU A 28 -16.59 3.27 -27.18
C LEU A 28 -15.90 2.06 -26.53
N LEU A 29 -14.64 2.24 -26.11
CA LEU A 29 -13.86 1.28 -25.35
C LEU A 29 -14.53 0.98 -24.00
N SER A 30 -14.92 2.03 -23.26
CA SER A 30 -15.65 1.93 -22.01
C SER A 30 -16.98 1.18 -22.17
N GLN A 31 -17.78 1.53 -23.18
CA GLN A 31 -19.09 0.90 -23.40
C GLN A 31 -18.99 -0.60 -23.71
N SER A 32 -17.92 -1.03 -24.38
CA SER A 32 -17.78 -2.42 -24.86
C SER A 32 -16.96 -3.31 -23.93
N LEU A 33 -15.89 -2.77 -23.32
CA LEU A 33 -14.93 -3.55 -22.54
C LEU A 33 -15.20 -3.55 -21.05
N LEU A 34 -15.71 -2.44 -20.52
CA LEU A 34 -15.89 -2.31 -19.08
C LEU A 34 -16.84 -3.39 -18.52
N PRO A 35 -17.99 -3.72 -19.16
CA PRO A 35 -18.83 -4.81 -18.67
C PRO A 35 -18.11 -6.16 -18.62
N ALA A 36 -17.25 -6.44 -19.60
CA ALA A 36 -16.47 -7.68 -19.65
C ALA A 36 -15.38 -7.70 -18.57
N ILE A 37 -14.70 -6.58 -18.33
CA ILE A 37 -13.68 -6.44 -17.27
C ILE A 37 -14.33 -6.63 -15.90
N VAL A 38 -15.45 -5.98 -15.63
CA VAL A 38 -16.18 -6.10 -14.35
C VAL A 38 -16.67 -7.54 -14.15
N GLN A 39 -17.19 -8.18 -15.20
CA GLN A 39 -17.60 -9.58 -15.11
C GLN A 39 -16.42 -10.51 -14.76
N LEU A 40 -15.24 -10.31 -15.35
CA LEU A 40 -14.05 -11.11 -15.06
C LEU A 40 -13.45 -10.81 -13.69
N ALA A 41 -13.60 -9.57 -13.22
CA ALA A 41 -13.15 -9.14 -11.92
C ALA A 41 -13.89 -9.83 -10.76
N GLU A 42 -15.09 -10.34 -11.02
CA GLU A 42 -15.95 -11.06 -10.07
C GLU A 42 -16.02 -12.57 -10.36
N ASP A 43 -15.14 -13.08 -11.22
CA ASP A 43 -15.14 -14.49 -11.63
C ASP A 43 -14.94 -15.43 -10.42
N LYS A 44 -15.60 -16.60 -10.43
CA LYS A 44 -15.49 -17.60 -9.36
C LYS A 44 -14.05 -18.11 -9.20
N ASN A 45 -13.33 -18.24 -10.32
CA ASN A 45 -11.93 -18.64 -10.31
C ASN A 45 -11.06 -17.43 -9.92
N TRP A 46 -10.49 -17.50 -8.71
CA TRP A 46 -9.63 -16.43 -8.19
C TRP A 46 -8.44 -16.13 -9.11
N ARG A 47 -7.93 -17.09 -9.89
CA ARG A 47 -6.84 -16.80 -10.84
C ARG A 47 -7.26 -15.84 -11.95
N VAL A 48 -8.53 -15.87 -12.37
CA VAL A 48 -9.08 -14.90 -13.33
C VAL A 48 -9.15 -13.53 -12.68
N ARG A 49 -9.68 -13.42 -11.45
CA ARG A 49 -9.70 -12.15 -10.70
C ARG A 49 -8.29 -11.58 -10.52
N LEU A 50 -7.32 -12.43 -10.16
CA LEU A 50 -5.92 -12.05 -10.00
C LEU A 50 -5.35 -11.43 -11.28
N ALA A 51 -5.61 -12.06 -12.43
CA ALA A 51 -5.13 -11.56 -13.70
C ALA A 51 -5.74 -10.18 -14.01
N ILE A 52 -7.03 -9.96 -13.72
CA ILE A 52 -7.65 -8.64 -13.88
C ILE A 52 -6.98 -7.60 -12.97
N ILE A 53 -6.80 -7.90 -11.68
CA ILE A 53 -6.15 -7.01 -10.71
C ILE A 53 -4.78 -6.54 -11.18
N GLN A 54 -4.00 -7.45 -11.78
CA GLN A 54 -2.65 -7.14 -12.27
C GLN A 54 -2.65 -6.19 -13.48
N HIS A 55 -3.73 -6.17 -14.27
CA HIS A 55 -3.86 -5.30 -15.44
C HIS A 55 -4.48 -3.93 -15.14
N ILE A 56 -5.19 -3.77 -14.02
CA ILE A 56 -5.86 -2.51 -13.66
C ILE A 56 -4.93 -1.28 -13.67
N PRO A 57 -3.68 -1.29 -13.17
CA PRO A 57 -2.86 -0.08 -13.14
C PRO A 57 -2.53 0.43 -14.54
N LEU A 58 -2.31 -0.48 -15.50
CA LEU A 58 -2.10 -0.13 -16.91
C LEU A 58 -3.36 0.49 -17.51
N LEU A 59 -4.52 -0.10 -17.24
CA LEU A 59 -5.81 0.44 -17.68
C LEU A 59 -6.06 1.83 -17.09
N ALA A 60 -5.77 2.00 -15.80
CA ALA A 60 -5.93 3.26 -15.10
C ALA A 60 -5.04 4.36 -15.67
N ALA A 61 -3.78 4.04 -16.00
CA ALA A 61 -2.86 4.97 -16.67
C ALA A 61 -3.36 5.38 -18.07
N GLN A 62 -3.95 4.46 -18.82
CA GLN A 62 -4.45 4.70 -20.19
C GLN A 62 -5.79 5.44 -20.24
N LEU A 63 -6.68 5.17 -19.28
CA LEU A 63 -8.04 5.72 -19.26
C LEU A 63 -8.14 7.01 -18.42
N GLY A 64 -7.16 7.25 -17.56
CA GLY A 64 -7.06 8.43 -16.70
C GLY A 64 -7.86 8.34 -15.40
N VAL A 65 -7.51 9.23 -14.48
CA VAL A 65 -8.00 9.24 -13.09
C VAL A 65 -9.51 9.37 -12.98
N LYS A 66 -10.12 10.27 -13.77
CA LYS A 66 -11.57 10.51 -13.75
C LYS A 66 -12.35 9.24 -14.10
N PHE A 67 -11.90 8.53 -15.12
CA PHE A 67 -12.52 7.28 -15.54
C PHE A 67 -12.39 6.21 -14.46
N PHE A 68 -11.19 6.06 -13.89
CA PHE A 68 -10.94 5.11 -12.83
C PHE A 68 -11.87 5.34 -11.63
N ASP A 69 -11.98 6.60 -11.18
CA ASP A 69 -12.80 6.99 -10.04
C ASP A 69 -14.28 6.62 -10.25
N GLU A 70 -14.82 6.88 -11.44
CA GLU A 70 -16.23 6.64 -11.75
C GLU A 70 -16.56 5.16 -11.95
N LYS A 71 -15.61 4.35 -12.44
CA LYS A 71 -15.92 3.01 -12.98
C LYS A 71 -15.20 1.85 -12.31
N LEU A 72 -14.01 2.05 -11.76
CA LEU A 72 -13.12 0.97 -11.30
C LEU A 72 -12.72 1.08 -9.82
N ALA A 73 -12.85 2.25 -9.21
CA ALA A 73 -12.45 2.46 -7.82
C ALA A 73 -13.21 1.54 -6.84
N SER A 74 -14.53 1.41 -6.99
CA SER A 74 -15.35 0.53 -6.13
C SER A 74 -14.93 -0.93 -6.23
N LEU A 75 -14.63 -1.39 -7.45
CA LEU A 75 -14.15 -2.73 -7.71
C LEU A 75 -12.81 -3.01 -7.01
N CYS A 76 -11.87 -2.06 -7.10
CA CYS A 76 -10.57 -2.17 -6.41
C CYS A 76 -10.72 -2.29 -4.89
N MET A 77 -11.68 -1.58 -4.31
CA MET A 77 -11.96 -1.65 -2.87
C MET A 77 -12.60 -2.99 -2.49
N SER A 78 -13.45 -3.56 -3.34
CA SER A 78 -14.11 -4.84 -3.07
C SER A 78 -13.10 -5.99 -2.89
N TRP A 79 -12.01 -5.98 -3.67
CA TRP A 79 -11.00 -7.04 -3.61
C TRP A 79 -10.15 -7.03 -2.33
N LEU A 80 -10.07 -5.89 -1.62
CA LEU A 80 -9.44 -5.84 -0.29
C LEU A 80 -10.19 -6.71 0.75
N GLY A 81 -11.46 -6.99 0.50
CA GLY A 81 -12.31 -7.88 1.29
C GLY A 81 -12.43 -9.29 0.73
N ASP A 82 -11.68 -9.66 -0.32
CA ASP A 82 -11.82 -10.97 -0.97
C ASP A 82 -11.52 -12.11 0.01
N THR A 83 -12.29 -13.20 -0.07
CA THR A 83 -12.09 -14.41 0.73
C THR A 83 -10.70 -15.03 0.56
N VAL A 84 -10.07 -14.89 -0.61
CA VAL A 84 -8.76 -15.46 -0.95
C VAL A 84 -7.65 -14.47 -0.60
N PHE A 85 -6.71 -14.89 0.25
CA PHE A 85 -5.59 -14.04 0.69
C PHE A 85 -4.76 -13.46 -0.47
N SER A 86 -4.40 -14.30 -1.45
CA SER A 86 -3.62 -13.87 -2.62
C SER A 86 -4.31 -12.79 -3.45
N ILE A 87 -5.64 -12.73 -3.42
CA ILE A 87 -6.38 -11.62 -4.04
C ILE A 87 -6.19 -10.36 -3.24
N ARG A 88 -6.41 -10.40 -1.93
CA ARG A 88 -6.23 -9.24 -1.04
C ARG A 88 -4.81 -8.67 -1.16
N GLU A 89 -3.79 -9.52 -1.16
CA GLU A 89 -2.39 -9.13 -1.37
C GLU A 89 -2.15 -8.50 -2.75
N ALA A 90 -2.67 -9.10 -3.82
CA ALA A 90 -2.57 -8.49 -5.15
C ALA A 90 -3.28 -7.14 -5.22
N SER A 91 -4.39 -6.97 -4.49
CA SER A 91 -5.13 -5.72 -4.39
C SER A 91 -4.34 -4.64 -3.65
N THR A 92 -3.63 -4.94 -2.57
CA THR A 92 -2.79 -3.92 -1.91
C THR A 92 -1.67 -3.45 -2.84
N GLN A 93 -1.05 -4.36 -3.60
CA GLN A 93 -0.06 -4.02 -4.62
C GLN A 93 -0.66 -3.20 -5.76
N ASN A 94 -1.88 -3.51 -6.15
CA ASN A 94 -2.63 -2.74 -7.14
C ASN A 94 -2.83 -1.29 -6.68
N LEU A 95 -3.23 -1.07 -5.41
CA LEU A 95 -3.40 0.27 -4.85
C LEU A 95 -2.08 1.06 -4.79
N ARG A 96 -0.95 0.39 -4.48
CA ARG A 96 0.39 1.02 -4.55
C ARG A 96 0.66 1.52 -5.95
N ARG A 97 0.51 0.68 -6.97
CA ARG A 97 0.77 1.07 -8.37
C ARG A 97 -0.17 2.17 -8.84
N LEU A 98 -1.43 2.15 -8.43
CA LEU A 98 -2.36 3.23 -8.74
C LEU A 98 -1.93 4.56 -8.09
N THR A 99 -1.40 4.51 -6.86
CA THR A 99 -0.84 5.68 -6.18
C THR A 99 0.41 6.20 -6.88
N GLU A 100 1.25 5.30 -7.43
CA GLU A 100 2.41 5.68 -8.24
C GLU A 100 2.00 6.32 -9.58
N VAL A 101 0.87 5.89 -10.18
CA VAL A 101 0.34 6.44 -11.44
C VAL A 101 -0.37 7.77 -11.24
N PHE A 102 -1.23 7.88 -10.23
CA PHE A 102 -2.07 9.07 -10.03
C PHE A 102 -1.51 10.07 -9.01
N GLY A 103 -0.47 9.69 -8.28
CA GLY A 103 0.19 10.52 -7.29
C GLY A 103 -0.40 10.40 -5.87
N VAL A 104 0.39 10.87 -4.92
CA VAL A 104 0.11 10.81 -3.47
C VAL A 104 -1.15 11.62 -3.12
N GLU A 105 -1.34 12.79 -3.73
CA GLU A 105 -2.50 13.65 -3.50
C GLU A 105 -3.82 12.95 -3.84
N TRP A 106 -3.82 12.13 -4.90
CA TRP A 106 -4.98 11.33 -5.28
C TRP A 106 -5.30 10.24 -4.24
N ALA A 107 -4.27 9.66 -3.61
CA ALA A 107 -4.46 8.66 -2.56
C ALA A 107 -4.95 9.26 -1.24
N GLU A 108 -4.49 10.47 -0.88
CA GLU A 108 -4.79 11.17 0.38
C GLU A 108 -6.10 11.98 0.37
N ARG A 109 -6.59 12.42 -0.80
CA ARG A 109 -7.82 13.23 -0.88
C ARG A 109 -9.00 12.60 -0.13
N ASP A 110 -9.99 13.43 0.21
CA ASP A 110 -11.22 12.96 0.83
C ASP A 110 -11.91 11.88 -0.03
N GLY A 111 -12.30 10.77 0.60
CA GLY A 111 -12.81 9.58 -0.08
C GLY A 111 -11.80 8.81 -0.96
N GLY A 112 -10.52 9.18 -0.93
CA GLY A 112 -9.40 8.52 -1.60
C GLY A 112 -9.04 7.15 -1.00
N ILE A 113 -7.96 6.54 -1.50
CA ILE A 113 -7.53 5.20 -1.07
C ILE A 113 -7.27 5.16 0.45
N LEU A 114 -6.54 6.13 0.99
CA LEU A 114 -6.14 6.11 2.40
C LEU A 114 -7.33 6.24 3.34
N SER A 115 -8.32 7.05 2.98
CA SER A 115 -9.60 7.16 3.71
C SER A 115 -10.33 5.80 3.74
N ARG A 116 -10.42 5.12 2.61
CA ARG A 116 -11.10 3.82 2.50
C ARG A 116 -10.36 2.71 3.24
N VAL A 117 -9.04 2.67 3.12
CA VAL A 117 -8.18 1.75 3.89
C VAL A 117 -8.32 2.02 5.39
N GLY A 118 -8.36 3.28 5.79
CA GLY A 118 -8.58 3.67 7.19
C GLY A 118 -9.95 3.27 7.74
N GLY A 119 -10.99 3.23 6.91
CA GLY A 119 -12.32 2.74 7.29
C GLY A 119 -12.36 1.23 7.55
N MET A 120 -11.52 0.44 6.87
CA MET A 120 -11.42 -1.00 7.09
C MET A 120 -10.82 -1.37 8.46
N ALA A 121 -10.06 -0.46 9.08
CA ALA A 121 -9.49 -0.64 10.42
C ALA A 121 -10.54 -0.76 11.53
N GLU A 122 -11.76 -0.26 11.30
CA GLU A 122 -12.85 -0.29 12.28
C GLU A 122 -13.87 -1.39 11.99
N HIS A 123 -13.62 -2.18 10.94
CA HIS A 123 -14.59 -3.16 10.48
C HIS A 123 -14.73 -4.34 11.47
N PRO A 124 -15.96 -4.84 11.73
CA PRO A 124 -16.19 -5.90 12.71
C PRO A 124 -15.49 -7.21 12.32
N ASN A 125 -15.45 -7.53 11.03
CA ASN A 125 -14.69 -8.67 10.53
C ASN A 125 -13.18 -8.35 10.53
N TYR A 126 -12.43 -9.11 11.33
CA TYR A 126 -10.99 -8.96 11.53
C TYR A 126 -10.16 -9.09 10.24
N LEU A 127 -10.66 -9.78 9.22
CA LEU A 127 -9.96 -9.92 7.94
C LEU A 127 -9.69 -8.55 7.30
N TYR A 128 -10.64 -7.61 7.40
CA TYR A 128 -10.48 -6.25 6.87
C TYR A 128 -9.46 -5.44 7.66
N ARG A 129 -9.48 -5.56 8.99
CA ARG A 129 -8.50 -4.92 9.87
C ARG A 129 -7.09 -5.45 9.65
N MET A 130 -6.95 -6.76 9.44
CA MET A 130 -5.68 -7.38 9.07
C MET A 130 -5.20 -6.94 7.68
N THR A 131 -6.09 -6.93 6.67
CA THR A 131 -5.75 -6.39 5.34
C THR A 131 -5.35 -4.92 5.42
N THR A 132 -5.89 -4.15 6.37
CA THR A 132 -5.50 -2.76 6.57
C THR A 132 -4.00 -2.64 6.90
N CYS A 133 -3.47 -3.46 7.81
CA CYS A 133 -2.03 -3.51 8.11
C CYS A 133 -1.17 -3.82 6.87
N PHE A 134 -1.63 -4.77 6.04
CA PHE A 134 -0.93 -5.10 4.80
C PHE A 134 -1.02 -3.97 3.77
N ALA A 135 -2.17 -3.33 3.65
CA ALA A 135 -2.39 -2.22 2.73
C ALA A 135 -1.49 -1.04 3.06
N VAL A 136 -1.45 -0.61 4.33
CA VAL A 136 -0.59 0.52 4.73
C VAL A 136 0.89 0.21 4.50
N SER A 137 1.36 -0.99 4.86
CA SER A 137 2.74 -1.42 4.61
C SER A 137 3.08 -1.45 3.11
N THR A 138 2.16 -1.98 2.30
CA THR A 138 2.36 -2.09 0.85
C THR A 138 2.33 -0.75 0.15
N LEU A 139 1.47 0.18 0.59
CA LEU A 139 1.36 1.53 0.05
C LEU A 139 2.56 2.39 0.40
N SER A 140 3.22 2.11 1.53
CA SER A 140 4.21 2.99 2.14
C SER A 140 5.29 3.50 1.17
N PRO A 141 5.89 2.70 0.27
CA PRO A 141 6.91 3.22 -0.65
C PRO A 141 6.40 4.33 -1.59
N ALA A 142 5.10 4.39 -1.84
CA ALA A 142 4.45 5.37 -2.70
C ALA A 142 3.92 6.59 -1.93
N LEU A 143 4.23 6.74 -0.65
CA LEU A 143 3.76 7.84 0.20
C LEU A 143 4.91 8.76 0.64
N THR A 144 4.54 9.97 1.08
CA THR A 144 5.47 10.99 1.57
C THR A 144 5.36 11.18 3.08
N LEU A 145 6.39 11.79 3.69
CA LEU A 145 6.47 11.95 5.15
C LEU A 145 5.22 12.61 5.77
N PRO A 146 4.67 13.70 5.21
CA PRO A 146 3.46 14.32 5.75
C PRO A 146 2.22 13.42 5.66
N VAL A 147 2.10 12.61 4.60
CA VAL A 147 0.98 11.67 4.44
C VAL A 147 1.05 10.54 5.47
N PHE A 148 2.25 10.07 5.81
CA PHE A 148 2.40 9.11 6.90
C PHE A 148 1.86 9.67 8.22
N ALA A 149 2.24 10.91 8.56
CA ALA A 149 1.79 11.57 9.79
C ALA A 149 0.28 11.80 9.83
N ARG A 150 -0.31 12.29 8.74
CA ARG A 150 -1.74 12.64 8.71
C ARG A 150 -2.68 11.45 8.51
N SER A 151 -2.25 10.45 7.77
CA SER A 151 -3.15 9.40 7.26
C SER A 151 -2.78 8.00 7.73
N VAL A 152 -1.48 7.63 7.72
CA VAL A 152 -1.08 6.24 8.02
C VAL A 152 -0.94 5.97 9.52
N LEU A 153 -0.24 6.84 10.24
CA LEU A 153 -0.02 6.68 11.68
C LEU A 153 -1.33 6.60 12.47
N PRO A 154 -2.35 7.46 12.23
CA PRO A 154 -3.65 7.35 12.91
C PRO A 154 -4.41 6.05 12.64
N ILE A 155 -4.18 5.39 11.49
CA ILE A 155 -4.74 4.07 11.20
C ILE A 155 -4.06 3.02 12.07
N LEU A 156 -2.73 3.03 12.13
CA LEU A 156 -1.96 2.07 12.93
C LEU A 156 -2.22 2.23 14.42
N HIS A 157 -2.28 3.46 14.94
CA HIS A 157 -2.55 3.73 16.36
C HIS A 157 -3.88 3.12 16.82
N ARG A 158 -4.92 3.16 15.98
CA ARG A 158 -6.20 2.51 16.27
C ARG A 158 -6.08 0.99 16.41
N LEU A 159 -5.22 0.37 15.60
CA LEU A 159 -5.05 -1.09 15.56
C LEU A 159 -4.08 -1.62 16.62
N VAL A 160 -3.32 -0.75 17.32
CA VAL A 160 -2.46 -1.14 18.44
C VAL A 160 -3.24 -1.85 19.55
N GLU A 161 -4.48 -1.40 19.80
CA GLU A 161 -5.36 -1.96 20.85
C GLU A 161 -6.28 -3.08 20.34
N ASP A 162 -6.07 -3.60 19.13
CA ASP A 162 -6.99 -4.60 18.59
C ASP A 162 -7.09 -5.83 19.51
N PRO A 163 -8.29 -6.37 19.79
CA PRO A 163 -8.42 -7.53 20.67
C PRO A 163 -7.68 -8.78 20.15
N ILE A 164 -7.40 -8.86 18.84
CA ILE A 164 -6.77 -10.02 18.21
C ILE A 164 -5.25 -9.83 18.12
N PRO A 165 -4.44 -10.70 18.75
CA PRO A 165 -2.97 -10.59 18.71
C PRO A 165 -2.38 -10.56 17.30
N ASN A 166 -2.98 -11.30 16.36
CA ASN A 166 -2.56 -11.33 14.97
C ASN A 166 -2.60 -9.93 14.30
N ILE A 167 -3.57 -9.09 14.67
CA ILE A 167 -3.63 -7.72 14.17
C ILE A 167 -2.52 -6.89 14.82
N ARG A 168 -2.39 -6.98 16.15
CA ARG A 168 -1.38 -6.22 16.92
C ARG A 168 0.06 -6.52 16.48
N PHE A 169 0.43 -7.78 16.21
CA PHE A 169 1.78 -8.07 15.71
C PHE A 169 1.97 -7.58 14.26
N ASN A 170 0.91 -7.55 13.43
CA ASN A 170 1.00 -6.97 12.09
C ASN A 170 1.10 -5.45 12.14
N VAL A 171 0.59 -4.79 13.18
CA VAL A 171 0.88 -3.37 13.46
C VAL A 171 2.36 -3.18 13.75
N ALA A 172 2.97 -4.01 14.62
CA ALA A 172 4.41 -3.96 14.88
C ALA A 172 5.26 -4.16 13.60
N LYS A 173 4.87 -5.11 12.74
CA LYS A 173 5.51 -5.29 11.42
C LYS A 173 5.35 -4.05 10.52
N SER A 174 4.17 -3.43 10.53
CA SER A 174 3.92 -2.21 9.74
C SER A 174 4.78 -1.05 10.22
N TYR A 175 4.95 -0.88 11.54
CA TYR A 175 5.88 0.09 12.10
C TYR A 175 7.33 -0.18 11.71
N ALA A 176 7.77 -1.45 11.66
CA ALA A 176 9.10 -1.79 11.16
C ALA A 176 9.33 -1.33 9.71
N VAL A 177 8.31 -1.49 8.84
CA VAL A 177 8.35 -0.98 7.46
C VAL A 177 8.46 0.54 7.45
N LEU A 178 7.68 1.26 8.28
CA LEU A 178 7.73 2.72 8.32
C LEU A 178 9.10 3.22 8.81
N ILE A 179 9.67 2.60 9.84
CA ILE A 179 11.02 2.92 10.33
C ILE A 179 12.05 2.78 9.20
N ASP A 180 12.00 1.69 8.45
CA ASP A 180 12.91 1.43 7.34
C ASP A 180 12.77 2.45 6.19
N ILE A 181 11.55 2.91 5.93
CA ILE A 181 11.30 3.98 4.95
C ILE A 181 11.82 5.32 5.46
N PHE A 182 11.56 5.67 6.73
CA PHE A 182 11.93 6.97 7.28
C PHE A 182 13.45 7.15 7.37
N LYS A 183 14.21 6.06 7.51
CA LYS A 183 15.68 6.04 7.41
C LYS A 183 16.22 6.38 6.01
N ARG A 184 15.38 6.31 4.98
CA ARG A 184 15.77 6.46 3.57
C ARG A 184 15.14 7.67 2.89
N LEU A 185 14.12 8.30 3.46
CA LEU A 185 13.52 9.49 2.86
C LEU A 185 14.42 10.72 3.08
N PRO A 186 14.98 11.33 2.01
CA PRO A 186 15.91 12.45 2.13
C PRO A 186 15.21 13.80 2.39
N ASP A 187 13.90 13.88 2.15
CA ASP A 187 13.07 15.06 2.33
C ASP A 187 11.60 14.65 2.58
N GLU A 188 10.72 15.64 2.75
CA GLU A 188 9.31 15.41 3.07
C GLU A 188 8.42 15.13 1.84
N THR A 189 8.90 15.41 0.64
CA THR A 189 8.12 15.38 -0.62
C THR A 189 8.41 14.18 -1.50
N THR A 190 9.59 13.58 -1.35
CA THR A 190 10.03 12.42 -2.10
C THR A 190 9.36 11.15 -1.58
N THR A 191 8.99 10.25 -2.49
CA THR A 191 8.57 8.89 -2.16
C THR A 191 9.72 7.90 -2.36
N LEU A 192 9.69 6.78 -1.65
CA LEU A 192 10.71 5.74 -1.82
C LEU A 192 10.66 5.12 -3.22
N SER A 193 9.46 4.92 -3.78
CA SER A 193 9.29 4.43 -5.15
C SER A 193 9.97 5.33 -6.19
N GLN A 194 9.99 6.66 -5.98
CA GLN A 194 10.72 7.58 -6.85
C GLN A 194 12.24 7.36 -6.75
N LEU A 195 12.77 7.19 -5.55
CA LEU A 195 14.20 6.91 -5.34
C LEU A 195 14.63 5.60 -6.01
N GLU A 196 13.84 4.54 -5.81
CA GLU A 196 14.10 3.20 -6.35
C GLU A 196 13.99 3.15 -7.90
N SER A 197 13.29 4.11 -8.52
CA SER A 197 13.18 4.20 -9.98
C SER A 197 14.44 4.73 -10.67
N THR A 198 15.37 5.34 -9.92
CA THR A 198 16.63 5.86 -10.47
C THR A 198 17.70 4.76 -10.52
N SER A 199 18.59 4.81 -11.53
CA SER A 199 19.63 3.79 -11.74
C SER A 199 21.02 4.43 -11.86
N PRO A 200 21.94 4.19 -10.90
CA PRO A 200 21.74 3.43 -9.66
C PRO A 200 20.85 4.19 -8.65
N PRO A 201 20.18 3.50 -7.71
CA PRO A 201 19.43 4.16 -6.64
C PRO A 201 20.38 5.00 -5.77
N PRO A 202 20.03 6.24 -5.40
CA PRO A 202 20.88 7.07 -4.56
C PRO A 202 20.95 6.50 -3.15
N SER A 203 22.15 6.52 -2.57
CA SER A 203 22.31 6.33 -1.12
C SER A 203 21.76 7.58 -0.43
N THR A 204 20.65 7.42 0.29
CA THR A 204 19.96 8.49 1.01
C THR A 204 19.96 8.21 2.50
N GLN A 205 19.81 9.26 3.29
CA GLN A 205 19.64 9.20 4.75
C GLN A 205 18.33 9.87 5.11
N GLY A 206 17.74 9.44 6.23
CA GLY A 206 16.50 9.98 6.75
C GLY A 206 16.62 11.44 7.19
N THR A 207 15.49 12.12 7.27
CA THR A 207 15.41 13.49 7.80
C THR A 207 15.25 13.52 9.32
N ALA A 208 15.66 14.62 9.95
CA ALA A 208 15.39 14.89 11.37
C ALA A 208 13.89 14.81 11.71
N LYS A 209 13.02 15.24 10.79
CA LYS A 209 11.57 15.15 10.95
C LYS A 209 11.09 13.69 10.94
N GLY A 210 11.67 12.86 10.08
CA GLY A 210 11.42 11.42 10.08
C GLY A 210 11.84 10.79 11.41
N GLU A 211 13.01 11.16 11.94
CA GLU A 211 13.47 10.66 13.25
C GLU A 211 12.55 11.10 14.40
N GLU A 212 12.06 12.35 14.37
CA GLU A 212 11.09 12.87 15.33
C GLU A 212 9.80 12.06 15.30
N LEU A 213 9.28 11.75 14.10
CA LEU A 213 8.09 10.91 13.96
C LEU A 213 8.33 9.48 14.47
N VAL A 214 9.49 8.88 14.22
CA VAL A 214 9.80 7.56 14.80
C VAL A 214 9.77 7.65 16.33
N ARG A 215 10.44 8.64 16.90
CA ARG A 215 10.56 8.80 18.36
C ARG A 215 9.23 9.11 19.04
N GLY A 216 8.42 10.00 18.45
CA GLY A 216 7.19 10.50 19.03
C GLY A 216 5.96 9.62 18.75
N GLU A 217 5.87 9.07 17.54
CA GLU A 217 4.62 8.44 17.07
C GLU A 217 4.72 6.92 16.86
N ILE A 218 5.94 6.36 16.73
CA ILE A 218 6.15 4.93 16.47
C ILE A 218 6.75 4.18 17.67
N MET A 219 7.74 4.76 18.35
CA MET A 219 8.38 4.10 19.50
C MET A 219 7.42 3.86 20.68
N PRO A 220 6.58 4.83 21.10
CA PRO A 220 5.65 4.59 22.21
C PRO A 220 4.68 3.41 22.00
N PRO A 221 4.00 3.26 20.83
CA PRO A 221 3.17 2.08 20.61
C PRO A 221 3.99 0.79 20.49
N LEU A 222 5.22 0.82 19.95
CA LEU A 222 6.09 -0.36 19.93
C LEU A 222 6.52 -0.79 21.34
N GLU A 223 6.83 0.14 22.24
CA GLU A 223 7.15 -0.16 23.64
C GLU A 223 5.96 -0.79 24.35
N LYS A 224 4.75 -0.27 24.11
CA LYS A 224 3.50 -0.87 24.61
C LYS A 224 3.32 -2.30 24.09
N LEU A 225 3.45 -2.52 22.79
CA LEU A 225 3.34 -3.85 22.18
C LEU A 225 4.47 -4.80 22.63
N GLY A 226 5.63 -4.26 23.02
CA GLY A 226 6.73 -5.03 23.63
C GLY A 226 6.37 -5.64 24.99
N GLN A 227 5.32 -5.13 25.65
CA GLN A 227 4.79 -5.61 26.93
C GLN A 227 3.48 -6.41 26.76
N ASP A 228 3.07 -6.72 25.52
CA ASP A 228 1.84 -7.45 25.23
C ASP A 228 1.84 -8.86 25.85
N GLU A 229 0.67 -9.43 26.12
CA GLU A 229 0.54 -10.79 26.65
C GLU A 229 0.94 -11.86 25.62
N ASP A 230 0.76 -11.57 24.34
CA ASP A 230 1.07 -12.49 23.24
C ASP A 230 2.56 -12.47 22.86
N VAL A 231 3.13 -13.67 22.67
CA VAL A 231 4.57 -13.85 22.37
C VAL A 231 4.97 -13.23 21.04
N ASP A 232 4.14 -13.40 20.00
CA ASP A 232 4.44 -12.90 18.66
C ASP A 232 4.36 -11.38 18.63
N VAL A 233 3.38 -10.79 19.32
CA VAL A 233 3.27 -9.33 19.44
C VAL A 233 4.53 -8.75 20.08
N ARG A 234 4.98 -9.31 21.21
CA ARG A 234 6.23 -8.86 21.87
C ARG A 234 7.44 -9.03 20.97
N PHE A 235 7.56 -10.18 20.30
CA PHE A 235 8.70 -10.49 19.42
C PHE A 235 8.83 -9.49 18.27
N PHE A 236 7.74 -9.25 17.52
CA PHE A 236 7.77 -8.33 16.39
C PHE A 236 7.93 -6.87 16.84
N ALA A 237 7.32 -6.48 17.97
CA ALA A 237 7.46 -5.13 18.50
C ALA A 237 8.91 -4.84 18.95
N THR A 238 9.51 -5.75 19.71
CA THR A 238 10.90 -5.63 20.17
C THR A 238 11.88 -5.62 18.99
N THR A 239 11.64 -6.46 17.98
CA THR A 239 12.46 -6.51 16.77
C THR A 239 12.39 -5.19 15.98
N ALA A 240 11.18 -4.64 15.82
CA ALA A 240 10.97 -3.35 15.15
C ALA A 240 11.69 -2.21 15.90
N ALA A 241 11.50 -2.12 17.23
CA ALA A 241 12.12 -1.12 18.08
C ALA A 241 13.66 -1.21 18.04
N LYS A 242 14.20 -2.43 18.14
CA LYS A 242 15.64 -2.68 18.09
C LYS A 242 16.27 -2.21 16.77
N SER A 243 15.58 -2.41 15.65
CA SER A 243 16.07 -1.96 14.35
C SER A 243 16.32 -0.44 14.30
N TRP A 244 15.56 0.34 15.07
CA TRP A 244 15.74 1.78 15.20
C TRP A 244 16.88 2.13 16.15
N THR A 245 16.96 1.49 17.31
CA THR A 245 18.01 1.77 18.30
C THR A 245 19.40 1.44 17.77
N ASP A 246 19.55 0.32 17.06
CA ASP A 246 20.82 -0.10 16.46
C ASP A 246 21.29 0.91 15.40
N HIS A 247 20.36 1.47 14.62
CA HIS A 247 20.66 2.51 13.63
C HIS A 247 21.14 3.82 14.30
N GLN A 248 20.48 4.24 15.39
CA GLN A 248 20.88 5.42 16.16
C GLN A 248 22.28 5.26 16.78
N ALA A 249 22.60 4.06 17.31
CA ALA A 249 23.92 3.77 17.87
C ALA A 249 25.03 3.81 16.79
N GLN A 250 24.75 3.33 15.58
CA GLN A 250 25.69 3.40 14.45
C GLN A 250 25.93 4.85 13.99
N ALA A 251 24.87 5.67 13.92
CA ALA A 251 24.98 7.08 13.54
C ALA A 251 25.82 7.89 14.56
N GLN A 252 25.61 7.66 15.86
CA GLN A 252 26.39 8.31 16.92
C GLN A 252 27.86 7.84 16.96
N GLY A 253 28.12 6.56 16.68
CA GLY A 253 29.47 6.01 16.61
C GLY A 253 30.29 6.55 15.42
N GLN A 254 29.65 6.86 14.29
CA GLN A 254 30.31 7.48 13.13
C GLN A 254 30.59 8.98 13.34
N GLY A 255 29.71 9.70 14.02
CA GLY A 255 29.94 11.12 14.36
C GLY A 255 31.18 11.35 15.24
N ASN A 256 31.37 10.50 16.25
CA ASN A 256 32.53 10.61 17.16
C ASN A 256 33.87 10.23 16.51
N ALA A 257 33.88 9.43 15.44
CA ALA A 257 35.10 9.03 14.74
C ALA A 257 35.59 10.07 13.72
N MET A 258 34.76 11.07 13.39
CA MET A 258 35.08 12.13 12.44
C MET A 258 35.62 13.41 13.12
N GLU A 259 35.52 13.48 14.45
CA GLU A 259 35.99 14.59 15.29
C GLU A 259 37.35 14.32 16.00
N THR A 260 37.99 13.18 15.73
CA THR A 260 39.33 12.80 16.24
C THR A 260 40.33 12.66 15.11
#